data_AF-A0A5C5GGA0-F1
#
_entry.id   AF-A0A5C5GGA0-F1
#
_cell.length_a   1.000
_cell.length_b   1.000
_cell.length_c   1.000
_cell.angle_alpha   90.00
_cell.angle_beta   90.00
_cell.angle_gamma   90.00
#
_symmetry.space_group_name_H-M   'P 1'
#
loop_
_entity.id
_entity.type
_entity.pdbx_description
1 polymer ?
#
loop_
_entity_poly.entity_id
_entity_poly.type
_entity_poly.pdbx_seq_one_letter_code
_entity_poly.pdbx_strand_id
1 'polypeptide(L)'
;MMMMETMFKLPEKLKSFRKAQEGAATVGGIFFTTTALILTGLALDSANAWQVQTQLQITADATALAAATRVDDLEAARALGLEVAAQNASGNMITDASFVFGRWDNEAGTFTETDTDPNAVQVAALRNEDNGGAIPTYLLKLVGINQWETGATSMAVNASSSADGGGAGPVINCNMMTVVSYGSIQTGGGNMLKKGVCIHGQTGVATGGGDKYDREVMFSAPHEEDIYIASYQPQNLPVEDITMTRSVEPVILPQLNDIWTDLWQQFYVGRPNYYYGNLLPDFMFEGNTAPRVVVKEGWWSIQPGEVQPNTIYVVNGGAQFSGGIDAQNVTFIVNGYFGVGGGFNLQFRDVFIMARQINLAGNITWGEKGTQCKEDHFSVYLMGLDSLSMGGWGNEVSTNGVIGISPVLNLGGNMKARNVYFETGRRSENGQTSMGGNNETSLGGDLSINGNDCSFELTSHYELNFRGDTEVNGYGNRSRLMR
;
A
#
# COMPACT_ATOMS: atom_id res chain seq x y z
N MET A 1 -41.96 -1.31 96.40
CA MET A 1 -41.66 -0.23 95.44
C MET A 1 -40.16 0.05 95.53
N MET A 2 -39.38 -0.77 94.83
CA MET A 2 -37.93 -0.66 94.65
C MET A 2 -37.67 0.20 93.41
N MET A 3 -36.75 1.16 93.47
CA MET A 3 -35.99 1.55 92.29
C MET A 3 -34.58 1.92 92.71
N MET A 4 -33.64 1.26 92.05
CA MET A 4 -32.25 1.04 92.41
C MET A 4 -31.41 2.02 91.59
N GLU A 5 -31.04 3.14 92.20
CA GLU A 5 -30.25 4.21 91.58
C GLU A 5 -28.76 3.96 91.87
N THR A 6 -28.19 2.92 91.25
CA THR A 6 -26.73 2.68 91.29
C THR A 6 -26.04 3.57 90.26
N MET A 7 -25.69 4.79 90.68
CA MET A 7 -24.83 5.74 89.98
C MET A 7 -23.46 5.09 89.69
N PHE A 8 -23.24 4.69 88.44
CA PHE A 8 -21.94 4.24 87.93
C PHE A 8 -20.92 5.40 88.00
N LYS A 9 -20.09 5.43 89.05
CA LYS A 9 -18.92 6.33 89.08
C LYS A 9 -17.91 5.82 88.04
N LEU A 10 -17.86 6.49 86.89
CA LEU A 10 -16.84 6.24 85.87
C LEU A 10 -15.44 6.36 86.48
N PRO A 11 -14.56 5.35 86.32
CA PRO A 11 -13.23 5.33 86.94
C PRO A 11 -12.37 6.49 86.44
N GLU A 12 -11.58 7.11 87.32
CA GLU A 12 -10.75 8.28 87.00
C GLU A 12 -9.84 8.11 85.77
N LYS A 13 -9.45 6.87 85.45
CA LYS A 13 -8.68 6.55 84.24
C LYS A 13 -9.42 6.87 82.93
N LEU A 14 -10.75 6.87 82.91
CA LEU A 14 -11.53 7.30 81.74
C LEU A 14 -11.55 8.83 81.59
N LYS A 15 -11.44 9.58 82.70
CA LYS A 15 -11.29 11.05 82.64
C LYS A 15 -9.90 11.46 82.18
N SER A 16 -8.85 10.72 82.56
CA SER A 16 -7.49 10.99 82.06
C SER A 16 -7.34 10.61 80.59
N PHE A 17 -7.92 9.48 80.15
CA PHE A 17 -7.92 9.07 78.74
C PHE A 17 -8.60 10.11 77.84
N ARG A 18 -9.72 10.69 78.27
CA ARG A 18 -10.45 11.72 77.52
C ARG A 18 -9.70 13.07 77.44
N LYS A 19 -8.70 13.30 78.30
CA LYS A 19 -7.80 14.47 78.26
C LYS A 19 -6.46 14.18 77.57
N ALA A 20 -6.16 12.92 77.26
CA ALA A 20 -4.91 12.54 76.60
C ALA A 20 -4.97 12.97 75.12
N GLN A 21 -4.20 14.00 74.77
CA GLN A 21 -4.10 14.51 73.39
C GLN A 21 -3.19 13.64 72.50
N GLU A 22 -2.51 12.66 73.09
CA GLU A 22 -1.53 11.79 72.40
C GLU A 22 -2.15 10.99 71.23
N GLY A 23 -3.45 10.67 71.30
CA GLY A 23 -4.15 9.96 70.21
C GLY A 23 -4.59 10.83 69.03
N ALA A 24 -4.62 12.15 69.18
CA ALA A 24 -5.04 13.06 68.10
C ALA A 24 -4.06 13.02 66.91
N ALA A 25 -2.77 12.85 67.20
CA ALA A 25 -1.75 12.68 66.17
C ALA A 25 -1.98 11.41 65.33
N THR A 26 -2.41 10.31 65.96
CA THR A 26 -2.69 9.04 65.25
C THR A 26 -3.92 9.16 64.36
N VAL A 27 -5.02 9.74 64.87
CA VAL A 27 -6.24 9.95 64.08
C VAL A 27 -5.96 10.90 62.91
N GLY A 28 -5.24 11.99 63.15
CA GLY A 28 -4.82 12.93 62.10
C GLY A 28 -3.94 12.27 61.05
N GLY A 29 -2.95 11.47 61.46
CA GLY A 29 -2.07 10.74 60.55
C GLY A 29 -2.82 9.75 59.65
N ILE A 30 -3.79 9.01 60.19
CA ILE A 30 -4.65 8.11 59.40
C ILE A 30 -5.50 8.92 58.42
N PHE A 31 -6.11 10.02 58.86
CA PHE A 31 -6.93 10.87 58.02
C PHE A 31 -6.14 11.47 56.85
N PHE A 32 -4.97 12.07 57.12
CA PHE A 32 -4.14 12.68 56.08
C PHE A 32 -3.54 11.64 55.14
N THR A 33 -3.08 10.49 55.65
CA THR A 33 -2.59 9.39 54.80
C THR A 33 -3.71 8.87 53.89
N THR A 34 -4.91 8.65 54.44
CA THR A 34 -6.07 8.20 53.64
C THR A 34 -6.43 9.23 52.57
N THR A 35 -6.48 10.50 52.93
CA THR A 35 -6.77 11.60 51.98
C THR A 35 -5.71 11.66 50.88
N ALA A 36 -4.42 11.55 51.24
CA ALA A 36 -3.32 11.53 50.28
C ALA A 36 -3.40 10.33 49.34
N LEU A 37 -3.75 9.14 49.84
CA LEU A 37 -3.95 7.94 49.03
C LEU A 37 -5.13 8.08 48.07
N ILE A 38 -6.24 8.70 48.50
CA ILE A 38 -7.40 8.97 47.63
C ILE A 38 -7.01 9.94 46.51
N LEU A 39 -6.33 11.03 46.83
CA LEU A 39 -5.87 12.01 45.83
C LEU A 39 -4.85 11.40 44.87
N THR A 40 -3.92 10.59 45.37
CA THR A 40 -2.94 9.87 44.55
C THR A 40 -3.63 8.84 43.66
N GLY A 41 -4.63 8.14 44.19
CA GLY A 41 -5.43 7.18 43.44
C GLY A 41 -6.19 7.84 42.30
N LEU A 42 -6.87 8.96 42.59
CA LEU A 42 -7.53 9.74 41.56
C LEU A 42 -6.56 10.14 40.45
N ALA A 43 -5.36 10.62 40.79
CA ALA A 43 -4.37 11.01 39.79
C ALA A 43 -3.85 9.80 38.96
N LEU A 44 -3.47 8.70 39.62
CA LEU A 44 -2.90 7.52 38.96
C LEU A 44 -3.93 6.77 38.11
N ASP A 45 -5.14 6.57 38.65
CA ASP A 45 -6.23 5.90 37.96
C ASP A 45 -6.72 6.74 36.77
N SER A 46 -6.74 8.08 36.90
CA SER A 46 -7.01 9.00 35.76
C SER A 46 -5.98 8.86 34.66
N ALA A 47 -4.69 8.84 35.01
CA ALA A 47 -3.62 8.70 34.05
C ALA A 47 -3.69 7.35 33.30
N ASN A 48 -3.98 6.26 34.01
CA ASN A 48 -4.15 4.94 33.41
C ASN A 48 -5.34 4.90 32.45
N ALA A 49 -6.49 5.45 32.84
CA ALA A 49 -7.65 5.47 31.97
C ALA A 49 -7.46 6.33 30.72
N TRP A 50 -6.75 7.46 30.84
CA TRP A 50 -6.37 8.27 29.69
C TRP A 50 -5.45 7.52 28.73
N GLN A 51 -4.48 6.76 29.26
CA GLN A 51 -3.60 5.92 28.46
C GLN A 51 -4.40 4.85 27.70
N VAL A 52 -5.33 4.16 28.37
CA VAL A 52 -6.20 3.16 27.71
C VAL A 52 -7.11 3.81 26.67
N GLN A 53 -7.68 4.97 26.94
CA GLN A 53 -8.48 5.71 25.96
C GLN A 53 -7.66 6.06 24.70
N THR A 54 -6.39 6.44 24.87
CA THR A 54 -5.49 6.70 23.73
C THR A 54 -5.25 5.43 22.90
N GLN A 55 -5.08 4.27 23.54
CA GLN A 55 -4.95 2.99 22.84
C GLN A 55 -6.24 2.61 22.09
N LEU A 56 -7.40 2.84 22.71
CA LEU A 56 -8.70 2.62 22.05
C LEU A 56 -8.87 3.52 20.83
N GLN A 57 -8.43 4.78 20.90
CA GLN A 57 -8.48 5.70 19.75
C GLN A 57 -7.64 5.21 18.59
N ILE A 58 -6.37 4.82 18.84
CA ILE A 58 -5.49 4.26 17.81
C ILE A 58 -6.12 3.01 17.17
N THR A 59 -6.71 2.15 17.98
CA THR A 59 -7.37 0.93 17.50
C THR A 59 -8.60 1.27 16.66
N ALA A 60 -9.44 2.21 17.11
CA ALA A 60 -10.62 2.66 16.38
C ALA A 60 -10.25 3.32 15.04
N ASP A 61 -9.20 4.16 15.02
CA ASP A 61 -8.71 4.83 13.80
C ASP A 61 -8.21 3.82 12.76
N ALA A 62 -7.34 2.88 13.17
CA ALA A 62 -6.82 1.85 12.28
C ALA A 62 -7.94 0.95 11.74
N THR A 63 -8.89 0.58 12.61
CA THR A 63 -10.02 -0.28 12.25
C THR A 63 -10.98 0.42 11.30
N ALA A 64 -11.33 1.69 11.56
CA ALA A 64 -12.18 2.49 10.69
C ALA A 64 -11.54 2.66 9.32
N LEU A 65 -10.24 2.99 9.28
CA LEU A 65 -9.51 3.16 8.02
C LEU A 65 -9.51 1.86 7.19
N ALA A 66 -9.22 0.72 7.81
CA ALA A 66 -9.21 -0.57 7.13
C ALA A 66 -10.61 -0.93 6.60
N ALA A 67 -11.66 -0.81 7.43
CA ALA A 67 -13.03 -1.10 7.02
C ALA A 67 -13.51 -0.16 5.90
N ALA A 68 -13.11 1.12 5.92
CA ALA A 68 -13.47 2.06 4.87
C ALA A 68 -12.97 1.63 3.49
N THR A 69 -11.82 0.94 3.38
CA THR A 69 -11.30 0.47 2.09
C THR A 69 -12.20 -0.53 1.36
N ARG A 70 -13.18 -1.13 2.06
CA ARG A 70 -14.10 -2.15 1.54
C ARG A 70 -15.57 -1.78 1.79
N VAL A 71 -15.87 -0.50 1.96
CA VAL A 71 -17.21 -0.05 2.37
C VAL A 71 -18.32 -0.43 1.37
N ASP A 72 -17.95 -0.78 0.14
CA ASP A 72 -18.81 -1.33 -0.90
C ASP A 72 -19.33 -2.76 -0.60
N ASP A 73 -18.61 -3.54 0.20
CA ASP A 73 -19.00 -4.83 0.75
C ASP A 73 -18.94 -4.81 2.27
N LEU A 74 -20.09 -4.58 2.91
CA LEU A 74 -20.22 -4.42 4.36
C LEU A 74 -19.69 -5.63 5.17
N GLU A 75 -19.80 -6.84 4.64
CA GLU A 75 -19.31 -8.04 5.31
C GLU A 75 -17.78 -8.10 5.23
N ALA A 76 -17.22 -7.85 4.05
CA ALA A 76 -15.78 -7.77 3.86
C ALA A 76 -15.15 -6.62 4.66
N ALA A 77 -15.81 -5.46 4.74
CA ALA A 77 -15.38 -4.32 5.56
C ALA A 77 -15.31 -4.66 7.04
N ARG A 78 -16.33 -5.32 7.59
CA ARG A 78 -16.31 -5.76 9.00
C ARG A 78 -15.20 -6.78 9.24
N ALA A 79 -15.08 -7.77 8.36
CA ALA A 79 -14.07 -8.82 8.50
C ALA A 79 -12.65 -8.23 8.53
N LEU A 80 -12.32 -7.37 7.56
CA LEU A 80 -11.02 -6.69 7.49
C LEU A 80 -10.80 -5.75 8.69
N GLY A 81 -11.83 -5.00 9.10
CA GLY A 81 -11.77 -4.15 10.28
C GLY A 81 -11.45 -4.95 11.55
N LEU A 82 -12.14 -6.08 11.78
CA LEU A 82 -11.90 -6.95 12.93
C LEU A 82 -10.49 -7.58 12.90
N GLU A 83 -9.99 -7.94 11.72
CA GLU A 83 -8.61 -8.42 11.57
C GLU A 83 -7.59 -7.36 12.03
N VAL A 84 -7.74 -6.12 11.55
CA VAL A 84 -6.86 -5.01 11.95
C VAL A 84 -7.02 -4.65 13.42
N ALA A 85 -8.23 -4.72 13.97
CA ALA A 85 -8.49 -4.52 15.40
C ALA A 85 -7.71 -5.54 16.26
N ALA A 86 -7.71 -6.82 15.87
CA ALA A 86 -7.00 -7.88 16.57
C ALA A 86 -5.46 -7.72 16.56
N GLN A 87 -4.92 -7.00 15.58
CA GLN A 87 -3.49 -6.68 15.51
C GLN A 87 -3.11 -5.48 16.40
N ASN A 88 -4.04 -4.54 16.61
CA ASN A 88 -3.79 -3.28 17.32
C ASN A 88 -4.17 -3.32 18.81
N ALA A 89 -5.07 -4.23 19.21
CA ALA A 89 -5.51 -4.38 20.58
C ALA A 89 -5.61 -5.85 21.01
N SER A 90 -5.45 -6.09 22.30
CA SER A 90 -5.71 -7.41 22.90
C SER A 90 -7.13 -7.48 23.45
N GLY A 91 -7.83 -8.58 23.15
CA GLY A 91 -9.20 -8.84 23.62
C GLY A 91 -10.29 -8.23 22.73
N ASN A 92 -11.54 -8.37 23.17
CA ASN A 92 -12.72 -8.01 22.39
C ASN A 92 -13.15 -6.55 22.61
N MET A 93 -12.27 -5.59 22.31
CA MET A 93 -12.59 -4.15 22.43
C MET A 93 -13.44 -3.63 21.27
N ILE A 94 -13.39 -4.32 20.14
CA ILE A 94 -14.19 -4.08 18.94
C ILE A 94 -14.89 -5.41 18.60
N THR A 95 -16.19 -5.31 18.31
CA THR A 95 -17.04 -6.45 17.92
C THR A 95 -17.77 -6.11 16.64
N ASP A 96 -18.54 -7.05 16.06
CA ASP A 96 -19.38 -6.73 14.89
C ASP A 96 -20.31 -5.55 15.14
N ALA A 97 -20.84 -5.41 16.36
CA ALA A 97 -21.74 -4.31 16.74
C ALA A 97 -21.03 -2.95 16.86
N SER A 98 -19.70 -2.92 16.85
CA SER A 98 -18.92 -1.68 16.91
C SER A 98 -18.93 -0.89 15.59
N PHE A 99 -19.37 -1.49 14.49
CA PHE A 99 -19.37 -0.90 13.15
C PHE A 99 -20.73 -0.31 12.81
N VAL A 100 -20.74 1.00 12.50
CA VAL A 100 -21.89 1.72 11.95
C VAL A 100 -21.51 2.22 10.56
N PHE A 101 -22.18 1.72 9.53
CA PHE A 101 -21.94 2.13 8.15
C PHE A 101 -22.86 3.26 7.75
N GLY A 102 -22.39 4.16 6.90
CA GLY A 102 -23.20 5.28 6.47
C GLY A 102 -22.57 6.15 5.41
N ARG A 103 -23.19 7.30 5.21
CA ARG A 103 -22.75 8.32 4.26
C ARG A 103 -22.28 9.56 5.01
N TRP A 104 -21.04 9.93 4.78
CA TRP A 104 -20.48 11.23 5.15
C TRP A 104 -20.74 12.24 4.03
N ASP A 105 -21.46 13.30 4.38
CA ASP A 105 -21.64 14.48 3.53
C ASP A 105 -20.57 15.51 3.93
N ASN A 106 -19.64 15.79 3.01
CA ASN A 106 -18.54 16.72 3.26
C ASN A 106 -18.98 18.19 3.30
N GLU A 107 -20.07 18.54 2.60
CA GLU A 107 -20.61 19.91 2.58
C GLU A 107 -21.40 20.20 3.84
N ALA A 108 -22.26 19.25 4.26
CA ALA A 108 -23.02 19.36 5.50
C ALA A 108 -22.19 19.07 6.76
N GLY A 109 -21.08 18.33 6.62
CA GLY A 109 -20.28 17.84 7.74
C GLY A 109 -21.05 16.85 8.61
N THR A 110 -21.91 16.02 8.01
CA THR A 110 -22.82 15.12 8.73
C THR A 110 -22.65 13.67 8.29
N PHE A 111 -22.63 12.76 9.26
CA PHE A 111 -22.72 11.32 9.03
C PHE A 111 -24.18 10.86 9.15
N THR A 112 -24.67 10.15 8.13
CA THR A 112 -26.00 9.54 8.13
C THR A 112 -25.86 8.03 7.98
N GLU A 113 -26.29 7.28 8.98
CA GLU A 113 -26.29 5.81 8.94
C GLU A 113 -27.13 5.29 7.77
N THR A 114 -26.54 4.41 6.96
CA THR A 114 -27.19 3.77 5.81
C THR A 114 -26.41 2.52 5.40
N ASP A 115 -27.13 1.46 5.06
CA ASP A 115 -26.56 0.26 4.43
C ASP A 115 -26.61 0.34 2.89
N THR A 116 -27.27 1.37 2.33
CA THR A 116 -27.37 1.59 0.89
C THR A 116 -26.36 2.65 0.45
N ASP A 117 -25.43 2.26 -0.42
CA ASP A 117 -24.34 3.10 -0.93
C ASP A 117 -23.59 3.89 0.17
N PRO A 118 -23.06 3.20 1.20
CA PRO A 118 -22.26 3.84 2.22
C PRO A 118 -20.92 4.29 1.62
N ASN A 119 -20.44 5.46 2.05
CA ASN A 119 -19.09 5.94 1.73
C ASN A 119 -18.21 6.05 2.98
N ALA A 120 -18.74 5.75 4.15
CA ALA A 120 -18.05 5.93 5.42
C ALA A 120 -18.42 4.83 6.41
N VAL A 121 -17.52 4.61 7.36
CA VAL A 121 -17.73 3.72 8.49
C VAL A 121 -17.28 4.42 9.76
N GLN A 122 -18.13 4.34 10.79
CA GLN A 122 -17.82 4.73 12.15
C GLN A 122 -17.58 3.47 12.98
N VAL A 123 -16.49 3.47 13.75
CA VAL A 123 -16.08 2.35 14.60
C VAL A 123 -15.95 2.81 16.04
N ALA A 124 -16.59 2.06 16.96
CA ALA A 124 -16.49 2.28 18.39
C ALA A 124 -15.63 1.19 19.08
N ALA A 125 -14.52 1.61 19.68
CA ALA A 125 -13.69 0.76 20.54
C ALA A 125 -14.06 1.02 22.01
N LEU A 126 -14.46 -0.03 22.73
CA LEU A 126 -14.99 0.09 24.10
C LEU A 126 -14.22 -0.82 25.06
N ARG A 127 -13.98 -0.31 26.28
CA ARG A 127 -13.66 -1.12 27.45
C ARG A 127 -14.71 -0.92 28.53
N ASN A 128 -15.57 -1.92 28.67
CA ASN A 128 -16.57 -2.03 29.73
C ASN A 128 -16.66 -3.49 30.20
N GLU A 129 -17.57 -3.79 31.13
CA GLU A 129 -17.74 -5.18 31.61
C GLU A 129 -18.05 -6.16 30.48
N ASP A 130 -18.78 -5.72 29.45
CA ASP A 130 -19.21 -6.56 28.33
C ASP A 130 -18.12 -6.73 27.24
N ASN A 131 -17.24 -5.75 27.06
CA ASN A 131 -16.26 -5.66 25.98
C ASN A 131 -14.84 -5.42 26.53
N GLY A 132 -13.99 -6.46 26.49
CA GLY A 132 -12.56 -6.33 26.80
C GLY A 132 -12.21 -6.08 28.28
N GLY A 133 -13.22 -6.05 29.16
CA GLY A 133 -13.11 -5.82 30.60
C GLY A 133 -12.91 -4.36 30.96
N ALA A 134 -13.65 -3.91 31.99
CA ALA A 134 -13.47 -2.59 32.57
C ALA A 134 -12.04 -2.40 33.12
N ILE A 135 -11.56 -1.16 33.12
CA ILE A 135 -10.20 -0.83 33.57
C ILE A 135 -10.16 -0.91 35.10
N PRO A 136 -9.40 -1.83 35.70
CA PRO A 136 -9.31 -1.91 37.15
C PRO A 136 -8.62 -0.66 37.71
N THR A 137 -9.13 -0.15 38.83
CA THR A 137 -8.44 0.93 39.57
C THR A 137 -7.40 0.35 40.52
N TYR A 138 -6.29 1.06 40.70
CA TYR A 138 -5.21 0.69 41.59
C TYR A 138 -5.52 1.06 43.04
N LEU A 139 -5.82 2.33 43.29
CA LEU A 139 -5.97 2.89 44.64
C LEU A 139 -7.41 3.30 44.93
N LEU A 140 -8.18 3.73 43.92
CA LEU A 140 -9.60 4.07 44.12
C LEU A 140 -10.47 2.89 44.56
N LYS A 141 -10.03 1.64 44.36
CA LYS A 141 -10.69 0.46 44.92
C LYS A 141 -10.77 0.48 46.45
N LEU A 142 -9.87 1.21 47.13
CA LEU A 142 -9.89 1.39 48.59
C LEU A 142 -11.11 2.19 49.07
N VAL A 143 -11.72 2.98 48.18
CA VAL A 143 -12.95 3.74 48.44
C VAL A 143 -14.16 3.17 47.68
N GLY A 144 -14.06 1.94 47.17
CA GLY A 144 -15.16 1.21 46.53
C GLY A 144 -15.35 1.46 45.04
N ILE A 145 -14.46 2.22 44.40
CA ILE A 145 -14.49 2.41 42.93
C ILE A 145 -13.51 1.41 42.34
N ASN A 146 -14.01 0.23 41.95
CA ASN A 146 -13.15 -0.88 41.54
C ASN A 146 -12.69 -0.83 40.07
N GLN A 147 -13.43 -0.13 39.21
CA GLN A 147 -13.16 -0.10 37.79
C GLN A 147 -13.73 1.14 37.10
N TRP A 148 -13.18 1.49 35.95
CA TRP A 148 -13.67 2.51 35.05
C TRP A 148 -14.00 1.93 33.68
N GLU A 149 -14.95 2.57 33.01
CA GLU A 149 -15.31 2.29 31.63
C GLU A 149 -14.86 3.45 30.77
N THR A 150 -14.35 3.14 29.58
CA THR A 150 -13.92 4.16 28.62
C THR A 150 -14.10 3.65 27.21
N GLY A 151 -14.14 4.59 26.27
CA GLY A 151 -14.37 4.31 24.87
C GLY A 151 -13.73 5.36 23.98
N ALA A 152 -13.54 4.98 22.73
CA ALA A 152 -13.13 5.86 21.65
C ALA A 152 -13.97 5.54 20.41
N THR A 153 -14.22 6.55 19.60
CA THR A 153 -14.93 6.42 18.33
C THR A 153 -14.09 7.05 17.25
N SER A 154 -14.01 6.40 16.10
CA SER A 154 -13.38 6.95 14.90
C SER A 154 -14.29 6.78 13.70
N MET A 155 -14.08 7.59 12.68
CA MET A 155 -14.81 7.52 11.43
C MET A 155 -13.83 7.70 10.28
N ALA A 156 -13.97 6.86 9.27
CA ALA A 156 -13.21 6.95 8.04
C ALA A 156 -14.16 6.97 6.84
N VAL A 157 -13.79 7.74 5.83
CA VAL A 157 -14.52 7.85 4.56
C VAL A 157 -13.69 7.15 3.50
N ASN A 158 -14.31 6.28 2.71
CA ASN A 158 -13.68 5.79 1.50
C ASN A 158 -13.66 6.94 0.47
N ALA A 159 -12.47 7.41 0.16
CA ALA A 159 -12.30 8.47 -0.84
C ALA A 159 -12.79 8.03 -2.23
N SER A 160 -12.81 6.72 -2.52
CA SER A 160 -13.16 6.20 -3.85
C SER A 160 -14.66 6.15 -4.14
N SER A 161 -15.53 6.08 -3.12
CA SER A 161 -16.98 5.91 -3.30
C SER A 161 -17.79 7.20 -3.32
N SER A 162 -17.16 8.35 -3.59
CA SER A 162 -17.86 9.63 -3.73
C SER A 162 -18.57 9.77 -5.08
N ALA A 163 -19.62 8.96 -5.28
CA ALA A 163 -20.47 9.00 -6.48
C ALA A 163 -21.40 10.23 -6.51
N ASP A 164 -21.64 10.88 -5.36
CA ASP A 164 -22.30 12.18 -5.33
C ASP A 164 -21.24 13.25 -5.61
N GLY A 165 -21.36 13.95 -6.74
CA GLY A 165 -20.49 15.03 -7.18
C GLY A 165 -20.41 16.27 -6.25
N GLY A 166 -20.60 16.10 -4.95
CA GLY A 166 -20.37 17.07 -3.89
C GLY A 166 -19.00 16.86 -3.23
N GLY A 167 -17.97 17.46 -3.80
CA GLY A 167 -16.84 17.99 -3.03
C GLY A 167 -15.85 17.03 -2.35
N ALA A 168 -15.99 15.71 -2.47
CA ALA A 168 -14.83 14.84 -2.30
C ALA A 168 -13.93 15.06 -3.53
N GLY A 169 -12.65 15.34 -3.30
CA GLY A 169 -11.70 15.57 -4.41
C GLY A 169 -11.74 14.45 -5.45
N PRO A 170 -11.31 14.71 -6.69
CA PRO A 170 -11.38 13.75 -7.78
C PRO A 170 -10.83 12.38 -7.34
N VAL A 171 -11.64 11.32 -7.45
CA VAL A 171 -11.20 9.95 -7.20
C VAL A 171 -10.00 9.65 -8.08
N ILE A 172 -8.85 9.42 -7.46
CA ILE A 172 -7.59 9.25 -8.17
C ILE A 172 -7.49 7.80 -8.62
N ASN A 173 -8.12 7.49 -9.75
CA ASN A 173 -8.01 6.19 -10.39
C ASN A 173 -6.64 6.06 -11.03
N CYS A 174 -5.69 5.32 -10.48
CA CYS A 174 -4.36 5.15 -11.10
C CYS A 174 -4.28 3.93 -12.05
N ASN A 175 -5.40 3.53 -12.65
CA ASN A 175 -5.59 2.23 -13.28
C ASN A 175 -4.96 2.07 -14.66
N MET A 176 -4.72 3.15 -15.39
CA MET A 176 -4.20 3.09 -16.76
C MET A 176 -2.68 3.14 -16.80
N MET A 177 -2.07 4.01 -16.00
CA MET A 177 -0.63 4.00 -15.80
C MET A 177 -0.29 4.49 -14.40
N THR A 178 0.61 3.80 -13.73
CA THR A 178 1.24 4.27 -12.50
C THR A 178 2.75 4.25 -12.67
N VAL A 179 3.42 5.38 -12.41
CA VAL A 179 4.87 5.47 -12.32
C VAL A 179 5.23 6.01 -10.94
N VAL A 180 6.03 5.25 -10.20
CA VAL A 180 6.50 5.63 -8.86
C VAL A 180 8.03 5.66 -8.85
N SER A 181 8.62 6.73 -8.36
CA SER A 181 10.08 6.88 -8.28
C SER A 181 10.54 7.31 -6.89
N TYR A 182 11.63 6.71 -6.41
CA TYR A 182 12.39 7.25 -5.25
C TYR A 182 13.06 8.60 -5.55
N GLY A 183 13.20 8.96 -6.82
CA GLY A 183 13.80 10.22 -7.26
C GLY A 183 12.76 11.16 -7.86
N SER A 184 13.23 12.07 -8.70
CA SER A 184 12.35 12.92 -9.51
C SER A 184 11.96 12.21 -10.80
N ILE A 185 10.79 12.55 -11.30
CA ILE A 185 10.34 12.14 -12.64
C ILE A 185 10.34 13.35 -13.55
N GLN A 186 10.97 13.23 -14.72
CA GLN A 186 10.89 14.19 -15.79
C GLN A 186 10.12 13.59 -16.97
N THR A 187 9.04 14.24 -17.38
CA THR A 187 8.45 14.00 -18.69
C THR A 187 9.11 14.94 -19.70
N GLY A 188 9.38 14.45 -20.91
CA GLY A 188 9.68 15.30 -22.05
C GLY A 188 8.43 16.06 -22.50
N GLY A 189 8.41 16.53 -23.74
CA GLY A 189 7.25 17.24 -24.30
C GLY A 189 6.41 16.39 -25.25
N GLY A 190 5.23 16.89 -25.60
CA GLY A 190 4.35 16.29 -26.61
C GLY A 190 3.60 15.03 -26.14
N ASN A 191 3.57 14.77 -24.85
CA ASN A 191 2.88 13.62 -24.29
C ASN A 191 1.36 13.81 -24.37
N MET A 192 0.62 12.72 -24.51
CA MET A 192 -0.83 12.69 -24.39
C MET A 192 -1.18 11.72 -23.26
N LEU A 193 -1.40 12.24 -22.07
CA LEU A 193 -1.78 11.47 -20.90
C LEU A 193 -3.29 11.65 -20.69
N LYS A 194 -4.02 10.54 -20.59
CA LYS A 194 -5.47 10.56 -20.40
C LYS A 194 -5.85 9.54 -19.36
N LYS A 195 -6.97 9.81 -18.67
CA LYS A 195 -7.71 8.89 -17.79
C LYS A 195 -6.86 7.95 -16.97
N GLY A 196 -6.75 8.23 -15.69
CA GLY A 196 -6.15 7.35 -14.71
C GLY A 196 -4.66 7.10 -14.85
N VAL A 197 -3.94 8.16 -15.20
CA VAL A 197 -2.48 8.20 -15.20
C VAL A 197 -2.00 8.86 -13.92
N CYS A 198 -1.18 8.16 -13.14
CA CYS A 198 -0.55 8.66 -11.94
C CYS A 198 0.97 8.64 -12.08
N ILE A 199 1.60 9.79 -11.87
CA ILE A 199 3.07 9.94 -11.92
C ILE A 199 3.53 10.52 -10.59
N HIS A 200 4.31 9.76 -9.85
CA HIS A 200 4.83 10.15 -8.55
C HIS A 200 6.35 10.12 -8.50
N GLY A 201 6.96 11.25 -8.14
CA GLY A 201 8.38 11.34 -7.79
C GLY A 201 8.54 11.79 -6.35
N GLN A 202 9.27 11.01 -5.55
CA GLN A 202 9.53 11.31 -4.15
C GLN A 202 10.34 12.60 -3.95
N THR A 203 11.05 13.07 -4.98
CA THR A 203 11.80 14.34 -4.96
C THR A 203 11.30 15.35 -5.98
N GLY A 204 10.10 15.14 -6.51
CA GLY A 204 9.47 16.05 -7.46
C GLY A 204 9.12 15.44 -8.80
N VAL A 205 8.31 16.18 -9.54
CA VAL A 205 7.86 15.83 -10.89
C VAL A 205 7.96 17.06 -11.76
N ALA A 206 8.62 16.97 -12.91
CA ALA A 206 8.71 18.04 -13.88
C ALA A 206 8.20 17.57 -15.23
N THR A 207 7.27 18.31 -15.84
CA THR A 207 6.78 17.99 -17.17
C THR A 207 7.39 18.88 -18.25
N GLY A 208 7.45 18.36 -19.48
CA GLY A 208 7.85 19.14 -20.65
C GLY A 208 6.68 19.88 -21.31
N GLY A 209 6.99 20.75 -22.28
CA GLY A 209 5.98 21.55 -22.95
C GLY A 209 5.23 20.82 -24.07
N GLY A 210 3.98 21.21 -24.31
CA GLY A 210 3.15 20.70 -25.40
C GLY A 210 2.36 19.44 -25.05
N ASP A 211 2.34 19.07 -23.77
CA ASP A 211 1.61 17.92 -23.28
C ASP A 211 0.09 18.15 -23.30
N LYS A 212 -0.67 17.06 -23.35
CA LYS A 212 -2.14 17.05 -23.28
C LYS A 212 -2.57 16.16 -22.14
N TYR A 213 -3.31 16.72 -21.20
CA TYR A 213 -3.80 16.04 -20.01
C TYR A 213 -5.33 15.99 -20.00
N ASP A 214 -5.86 14.92 -19.42
CA ASP A 214 -7.25 14.83 -18.97
C ASP A 214 -7.32 15.19 -17.47
N ARG A 215 -8.53 15.43 -16.95
CA ARG A 215 -8.77 15.74 -15.52
C ARG A 215 -8.39 14.61 -14.57
N GLU A 216 -8.34 13.38 -15.07
CA GLU A 216 -7.99 12.19 -14.30
C GLU A 216 -6.49 11.86 -14.37
N VAL A 217 -5.65 12.78 -14.89
CA VAL A 217 -4.19 12.67 -14.80
C VAL A 217 -3.77 13.28 -13.48
N MET A 218 -2.90 12.58 -12.75
CA MET A 218 -2.43 13.01 -11.45
C MET A 218 -0.90 12.98 -11.37
N PHE A 219 -0.33 14.11 -10.95
CA PHE A 219 1.07 14.26 -10.61
C PHE A 219 1.20 14.42 -9.10
N SER A 220 2.11 13.69 -8.47
CA SER A 220 2.29 13.83 -7.02
C SER A 220 3.74 13.86 -6.58
N ALA A 221 4.00 14.59 -5.50
CA ALA A 221 5.26 14.64 -4.78
C ALA A 221 4.97 14.94 -3.28
N PRO A 222 5.93 14.74 -2.37
CA PRO A 222 5.73 15.04 -0.94
C PRO A 222 5.47 16.52 -0.63
N HIS A 223 5.89 17.42 -1.53
CA HIS A 223 5.67 18.85 -1.46
C HIS A 223 5.15 19.38 -2.80
N GLU A 224 4.25 20.35 -2.77
CA GLU A 224 3.61 20.89 -3.98
C GLU A 224 4.61 21.69 -4.83
N GLU A 225 5.54 22.40 -4.19
CA GLU A 225 6.61 23.16 -4.85
C GLU A 225 7.58 22.30 -5.67
N ASP A 226 7.61 20.99 -5.43
CA ASP A 226 8.42 20.03 -6.18
C ASP A 226 7.71 19.54 -7.45
N ILE A 227 6.48 20.00 -7.71
CA ILE A 227 5.68 19.65 -8.89
C ILE A 227 5.70 20.83 -9.87
N TYR A 228 6.44 20.65 -10.96
CA TYR A 228 6.52 21.61 -12.05
C TYR A 228 5.77 21.10 -13.28
N ILE A 229 4.65 21.74 -13.62
CA ILE A 229 3.88 21.45 -14.83
C ILE A 229 4.17 22.53 -15.88
N ALA A 230 4.83 22.16 -16.98
CA ALA A 230 5.09 23.07 -18.11
C ALA A 230 3.81 23.32 -18.94
N SER A 231 3.89 23.97 -20.09
CA SER A 231 2.69 24.30 -20.88
C SER A 231 1.94 23.05 -21.37
N TYR A 232 0.64 22.94 -21.05
CA TYR A 232 -0.22 21.81 -21.44
C TYR A 232 -1.56 22.23 -22.06
N GLN A 233 -2.32 21.26 -22.56
CA GLN A 233 -3.70 21.41 -23.01
C GLN A 233 -4.65 20.42 -22.30
N PRO A 234 -5.92 20.81 -22.08
CA PRO A 234 -6.48 22.13 -22.39
C PRO A 234 -6.06 23.18 -21.35
N GLN A 235 -5.88 24.44 -21.77
CA GLN A 235 -5.36 25.50 -20.89
C GLN A 235 -6.31 25.91 -19.74
N ASN A 236 -7.56 25.46 -19.78
CA ASN A 236 -8.58 25.74 -18.77
C ASN A 236 -8.67 24.66 -17.69
N LEU A 237 -7.82 23.63 -17.74
CA LEU A 237 -7.69 22.65 -16.67
C LEU A 237 -6.76 23.25 -15.60
N PRO A 238 -7.24 23.56 -14.38
CA PRO A 238 -6.39 24.06 -13.31
C PRO A 238 -5.26 23.09 -12.95
N VAL A 239 -4.12 23.60 -12.49
CA VAL A 239 -2.97 22.74 -12.13
C VAL A 239 -3.29 21.95 -10.87
N GLU A 240 -3.96 22.58 -9.92
CA GLU A 240 -4.43 22.01 -8.66
C GLU A 240 -5.39 20.82 -8.84
N ASP A 241 -6.04 20.70 -10.01
CA ASP A 241 -6.92 19.55 -10.33
C ASP A 241 -6.12 18.30 -10.73
N ILE A 242 -4.86 18.47 -11.12
CA ILE A 242 -3.97 17.41 -11.62
C ILE A 242 -2.71 17.23 -10.77
N THR A 243 -2.60 17.94 -9.64
CA THR A 243 -1.50 17.81 -8.69
C THR A 243 -1.99 17.38 -7.31
N MET A 244 -1.16 16.63 -6.59
CA MET A 244 -1.47 16.20 -5.23
C MET A 244 -0.19 16.07 -4.39
N THR A 245 -0.27 16.58 -3.17
CA THR A 245 0.77 16.38 -2.15
C THR A 245 0.61 15.01 -1.50
N ARG A 246 1.51 14.07 -1.81
CA ARG A 246 1.61 12.77 -1.12
C ARG A 246 2.99 12.14 -1.27
N SER A 247 3.32 11.23 -0.37
CA SER A 247 4.52 10.40 -0.42
C SER A 247 4.14 8.96 -0.78
N VAL A 248 4.78 8.38 -1.80
CA VAL A 248 4.58 6.98 -2.20
C VAL A 248 5.92 6.34 -2.50
N GLU A 249 6.22 5.23 -1.83
CA GLU A 249 7.47 4.51 -2.06
C GLU A 249 7.26 3.31 -3.01
N PRO A 250 8.21 3.04 -3.92
CA PRO A 250 8.30 1.77 -4.64
C PRO A 250 8.28 0.54 -3.71
N VAL A 251 7.53 -0.50 -4.07
CA VAL A 251 7.33 -1.71 -3.26
C VAL A 251 8.19 -2.88 -3.75
N ILE A 252 8.33 -3.06 -5.06
CA ILE A 252 9.05 -4.17 -5.70
C ILE A 252 10.54 -3.83 -5.84
N LEU A 253 10.85 -2.59 -6.18
CA LEU A 253 12.20 -2.13 -6.47
C LEU A 253 13.21 -2.43 -5.35
N PRO A 254 12.90 -2.27 -4.04
CA PRO A 254 13.81 -2.65 -2.96
C PRO A 254 14.14 -4.15 -2.93
N GLN A 255 13.27 -4.99 -3.48
CA GLN A 255 13.39 -6.45 -3.47
C GLN A 255 14.08 -6.99 -4.73
N LEU A 256 14.38 -6.13 -5.70
CA LEU A 256 14.85 -6.52 -7.03
C LEU A 256 16.13 -7.38 -6.99
N ASN A 257 17.07 -7.06 -6.10
CA ASN A 257 18.30 -7.84 -5.94
C ASN A 257 18.07 -9.21 -5.29
N ASP A 258 17.13 -9.31 -4.36
CA ASP A 258 16.76 -10.57 -3.72
C ASP A 258 16.09 -11.50 -4.76
N ILE A 259 15.11 -10.97 -5.49
CA ILE A 259 14.44 -11.67 -6.59
C ILE A 259 15.47 -12.19 -7.61
N TRP A 260 16.44 -11.37 -8.00
CA TRP A 260 17.51 -11.79 -8.89
C TRP A 260 18.33 -12.94 -8.31
N THR A 261 18.74 -12.81 -7.04
CA THR A 261 19.58 -13.81 -6.38
C THR A 261 18.87 -15.15 -6.33
N ASP A 262 17.59 -15.16 -5.97
CA ASP A 262 16.77 -16.37 -5.88
C ASP A 262 16.58 -17.03 -7.25
N LEU A 263 16.20 -16.24 -8.27
CA LEU A 263 16.06 -16.73 -9.65
C LEU A 263 17.38 -17.26 -10.20
N TRP A 264 18.49 -16.53 -10.02
CA TRP A 264 19.80 -16.94 -10.52
C TRP A 264 20.29 -18.22 -9.84
N GLN A 265 20.12 -18.32 -8.53
CA GLN A 265 20.47 -19.51 -7.76
C GLN A 265 19.63 -20.71 -8.22
N GLN A 266 18.32 -20.54 -8.38
CA GLN A 266 17.41 -21.61 -8.80
C GLN A 266 17.73 -22.11 -10.22
N PHE A 267 17.93 -21.20 -11.17
CA PHE A 267 17.95 -21.56 -12.59
C PHE A 267 19.34 -21.73 -13.18
N TYR A 268 20.30 -20.89 -12.81
CA TYR A 268 21.66 -20.97 -13.35
C TYR A 268 22.57 -21.89 -12.52
N VAL A 269 22.53 -21.77 -11.19
CA VAL A 269 23.34 -22.61 -10.29
C VAL A 269 22.73 -24.00 -10.15
N GLY A 270 21.42 -24.08 -9.92
CA GLY A 270 20.69 -25.35 -9.79
C GLY A 270 20.60 -26.17 -11.08
N ARG A 271 20.56 -25.50 -12.24
CA ARG A 271 20.41 -26.11 -13.59
C ARG A 271 19.32 -27.21 -13.66
N PRO A 272 18.10 -26.99 -13.15
CA PRO A 272 17.03 -27.97 -13.31
C PRO A 272 16.68 -28.11 -14.80
N ASN A 273 16.18 -29.27 -15.24
CA ASN A 273 15.67 -29.43 -16.61
C ASN A 273 14.26 -28.86 -16.79
N TYR A 274 13.46 -28.88 -15.72
CA TYR A 274 12.08 -28.40 -15.65
C TYR A 274 11.86 -27.71 -14.30
N TYR A 275 10.96 -26.75 -14.24
CA TYR A 275 10.68 -25.97 -13.04
C TYR A 275 9.25 -26.17 -12.53
N TYR A 276 9.11 -26.36 -11.22
CA TYR A 276 7.84 -26.63 -10.54
C TYR A 276 7.58 -25.68 -9.36
N GLY A 277 8.42 -24.66 -9.17
CA GLY A 277 8.26 -23.70 -8.08
C GLY A 277 7.32 -22.55 -8.44
N ASN A 278 7.29 -21.54 -7.57
CA ASN A 278 6.37 -20.41 -7.59
C ASN A 278 7.05 -19.04 -7.82
N LEU A 279 8.34 -19.01 -8.16
CA LEU A 279 9.12 -17.77 -8.35
C LEU A 279 8.78 -17.02 -9.66
N LEU A 280 8.00 -17.63 -10.54
CA LEU A 280 7.64 -17.08 -11.85
C LEU A 280 6.12 -16.90 -11.96
N PRO A 281 5.63 -15.95 -12.78
CA PRO A 281 4.20 -15.74 -12.98
C PRO A 281 3.45 -16.99 -13.46
N ASP A 282 2.18 -17.09 -13.09
CA ASP A 282 1.31 -18.24 -13.38
C ASP A 282 1.20 -18.60 -14.86
N PHE A 283 1.34 -17.63 -15.78
CA PHE A 283 1.27 -17.88 -17.23
C PHE A 283 2.38 -18.86 -17.71
N MET A 284 3.45 -19.03 -16.92
CA MET A 284 4.50 -20.00 -17.22
C MET A 284 4.08 -21.45 -16.94
N PHE A 285 2.93 -21.68 -16.29
CA PHE A 285 2.46 -23.01 -15.90
C PHE A 285 1.15 -23.40 -16.57
N GLU A 286 0.76 -22.68 -17.63
CA GLU A 286 -0.44 -23.01 -18.38
C GLU A 286 -0.40 -24.45 -18.92
N GLY A 287 -1.53 -25.14 -18.82
CA GLY A 287 -1.67 -26.52 -19.28
C GLY A 287 -1.08 -27.59 -18.34
N ASN A 288 -0.78 -27.26 -17.07
CA ASN A 288 -0.17 -28.18 -16.09
C ASN A 288 1.19 -28.75 -16.55
N THR A 289 1.87 -28.07 -17.48
CA THR A 289 3.17 -28.48 -17.97
C THR A 289 4.26 -27.60 -17.37
N ALA A 290 5.17 -28.22 -16.63
CA ALA A 290 6.32 -27.52 -16.07
C ALA A 290 7.19 -26.91 -17.18
N PRO A 291 7.57 -25.63 -17.07
CA PRO A 291 8.42 -24.98 -18.07
C PRO A 291 9.77 -25.67 -18.17
N ARG A 292 10.25 -25.83 -19.40
CA ARG A 292 11.59 -26.36 -19.67
C ARG A 292 12.62 -25.27 -19.43
N VAL A 293 13.73 -25.62 -18.78
CA VAL A 293 14.83 -24.67 -18.54
C VAL A 293 15.95 -24.93 -19.56
N VAL A 294 16.41 -23.85 -20.21
CA VAL A 294 17.46 -23.88 -21.22
C VAL A 294 18.54 -22.87 -20.83
N VAL A 295 19.75 -23.38 -20.55
CA VAL A 295 20.91 -22.56 -20.20
C VAL A 295 21.71 -22.23 -21.46
N LYS A 296 22.10 -20.95 -21.60
CA LYS A 296 22.97 -20.41 -22.64
C LYS A 296 24.16 -19.72 -21.99
N GLU A 297 25.35 -19.94 -22.54
CA GLU A 297 26.58 -19.30 -22.07
C GLU A 297 27.05 -18.29 -23.13
N GLY A 298 27.53 -17.13 -22.69
CA GLY A 298 28.04 -16.09 -23.58
C GLY A 298 26.95 -15.26 -24.26
N TRP A 299 27.25 -14.72 -25.44
CA TRP A 299 26.33 -13.89 -26.21
C TRP A 299 25.39 -14.74 -27.07
N TRP A 300 24.08 -14.49 -26.99
CA TRP A 300 23.06 -15.17 -27.79
C TRP A 300 22.27 -14.19 -28.67
N SER A 301 22.49 -14.28 -29.98
CA SER A 301 21.69 -13.56 -30.98
C SER A 301 20.47 -14.38 -31.37
N ILE A 302 19.33 -14.08 -30.75
CA ILE A 302 18.08 -14.86 -30.86
C ILE A 302 17.52 -14.72 -32.29
N GLN A 303 17.36 -15.84 -32.98
CA GLN A 303 16.79 -15.91 -34.33
C GLN A 303 15.31 -16.36 -34.32
N PRO A 304 14.53 -16.04 -35.37
CA PRO A 304 13.18 -16.57 -35.54
C PRO A 304 13.12 -18.10 -35.44
N GLY A 305 12.23 -18.60 -34.59
CA GLY A 305 12.03 -20.03 -34.32
C GLY A 305 12.89 -20.62 -33.20
N GLU A 306 13.84 -19.87 -32.62
CA GLU A 306 14.64 -20.35 -31.49
C GLU A 306 13.92 -20.26 -30.14
N VAL A 307 12.93 -19.35 -30.04
CA VAL A 307 12.11 -19.16 -28.84
C VAL A 307 10.93 -20.12 -28.90
N GLN A 308 10.84 -21.00 -27.91
CA GLN A 308 9.76 -21.97 -27.76
C GLN A 308 8.88 -21.57 -26.58
N PRO A 309 7.54 -21.65 -26.71
CA PRO A 309 6.65 -21.44 -25.58
C PRO A 309 6.96 -22.36 -24.40
N ASN A 310 6.53 -21.95 -23.22
CA ASN A 310 6.72 -22.67 -21.96
C ASN A 310 8.20 -23.02 -21.68
N THR A 311 9.10 -22.07 -21.98
CA THR A 311 10.55 -22.23 -21.80
C THR A 311 11.13 -21.07 -20.98
N ILE A 312 12.01 -21.41 -20.03
CA ILE A 312 12.82 -20.48 -19.25
C ILE A 312 14.23 -20.48 -19.85
N TYR A 313 14.63 -19.36 -20.44
CA TYR A 313 15.97 -19.15 -20.98
C TYR A 313 16.85 -18.44 -19.97
N VAL A 314 17.91 -19.12 -19.54
CA VAL A 314 18.89 -18.62 -18.57
C VAL A 314 20.17 -18.31 -19.31
N VAL A 315 20.55 -17.04 -19.40
CA VAL A 315 21.68 -16.59 -20.23
C VAL A 315 22.75 -15.99 -19.35
N ASN A 316 23.92 -16.64 -19.27
CA ASN A 316 25.09 -16.09 -18.60
C ASN A 316 25.96 -15.32 -19.59
N GLY A 317 25.59 -14.07 -19.82
CA GLY A 317 26.16 -13.19 -20.84
C GLY A 317 25.11 -12.20 -21.32
N GLY A 318 25.05 -11.97 -22.63
CA GLY A 318 24.06 -11.07 -23.23
C GLY A 318 23.13 -11.79 -24.19
N ALA A 319 21.93 -11.27 -24.37
CA ALA A 319 20.97 -11.75 -25.36
C ALA A 319 20.40 -10.59 -26.17
N GLN A 320 20.21 -10.81 -27.46
CA GLN A 320 19.62 -9.81 -28.34
C GLN A 320 18.68 -10.45 -29.35
N PHE A 321 17.47 -9.92 -29.48
CA PHE A 321 16.54 -10.36 -30.50
C PHE A 321 16.86 -9.79 -31.88
N SER A 322 16.79 -10.67 -32.88
CA SER A 322 16.63 -10.28 -34.28
C SER A 322 15.17 -9.88 -34.55
N GLY A 323 14.85 -9.29 -35.71
CA GLY A 323 13.47 -8.97 -36.07
C GLY A 323 12.59 -10.20 -36.32
N GLY A 324 11.26 -10.02 -36.26
CA GLY A 324 10.28 -11.07 -36.57
C GLY A 324 10.13 -12.15 -35.51
N ILE A 325 10.44 -11.83 -34.25
CA ILE A 325 10.24 -12.74 -33.11
C ILE A 325 8.84 -12.53 -32.53
N ASP A 326 8.14 -13.64 -32.33
CA ASP A 326 6.91 -13.74 -31.57
C ASP A 326 7.18 -14.64 -30.37
N ALA A 327 7.34 -14.03 -29.20
CA ALA A 327 7.66 -14.70 -27.95
C ALA A 327 6.41 -14.77 -27.08
N GLN A 328 5.98 -15.99 -26.76
CA GLN A 328 4.80 -16.23 -25.94
C GLN A 328 5.06 -17.25 -24.83
N ASN A 329 4.59 -16.99 -23.60
CA ASN A 329 4.73 -17.84 -22.42
C ASN A 329 6.20 -18.22 -22.17
N VAL A 330 7.08 -17.22 -22.11
CA VAL A 330 8.52 -17.43 -21.97
C VAL A 330 9.14 -16.55 -20.90
N THR A 331 10.18 -17.07 -20.27
CA THR A 331 10.97 -16.35 -19.27
C THR A 331 12.40 -16.18 -19.77
N PHE A 332 12.97 -14.98 -19.64
CA PHE A 332 14.38 -14.69 -19.89
C PHE A 332 15.04 -14.20 -18.60
N ILE A 333 16.09 -14.88 -18.16
CA ILE A 333 16.92 -14.49 -17.00
C ILE A 333 18.34 -14.29 -17.51
N VAL A 334 18.79 -13.04 -17.65
CA VAL A 334 20.01 -12.70 -18.39
C VAL A 334 21.00 -11.93 -17.51
N ASN A 335 22.14 -12.55 -17.23
CA ASN A 335 23.23 -11.93 -16.45
C ASN A 335 24.10 -11.00 -17.32
N GLY A 336 23.46 -9.98 -17.89
CA GLY A 336 24.09 -8.99 -18.74
C GLY A 336 23.08 -8.17 -19.52
N TYR A 337 23.43 -7.83 -20.76
CA TYR A 337 22.60 -7.01 -21.63
C TYR A 337 21.49 -7.84 -22.28
N PHE A 338 20.27 -7.35 -22.20
CA PHE A 338 19.12 -7.86 -22.92
C PHE A 338 18.56 -6.76 -23.82
N GLY A 339 18.46 -7.02 -25.12
CA GLY A 339 17.91 -6.00 -26.00
C GLY A 339 17.38 -6.51 -27.33
N VAL A 340 17.08 -5.57 -28.21
CA VAL A 340 16.57 -5.81 -29.55
C VAL A 340 17.49 -5.17 -30.57
N GLY A 341 17.77 -5.87 -31.67
CA GLY A 341 18.70 -5.43 -32.72
C GLY A 341 18.12 -4.47 -33.75
N GLY A 342 17.07 -3.71 -33.41
CA GLY A 342 16.39 -2.82 -34.36
C GLY A 342 15.55 -3.54 -35.42
N GLY A 343 15.21 -4.81 -35.19
CA GLY A 343 14.31 -5.57 -36.05
C GLY A 343 12.87 -5.06 -35.98
N PHE A 344 12.11 -5.26 -37.07
CA PHE A 344 10.68 -4.96 -37.12
C PHE A 344 9.85 -6.16 -36.62
N ASN A 345 8.60 -5.89 -36.23
CA ASN A 345 7.57 -6.90 -35.94
C ASN A 345 7.93 -7.82 -34.77
N LEU A 346 8.31 -7.23 -33.64
CA LEU A 346 8.51 -7.97 -32.39
C LEU A 346 7.21 -8.01 -31.59
N GLN A 347 6.81 -9.20 -31.15
CA GLN A 347 5.63 -9.42 -30.32
C GLN A 347 6.02 -10.20 -29.06
N PHE A 348 5.61 -9.69 -27.91
CA PHE A 348 5.85 -10.31 -26.61
C PHE A 348 4.51 -10.45 -25.88
N ARG A 349 4.08 -11.68 -25.60
CA ARG A 349 2.84 -11.99 -24.88
C ARG A 349 3.14 -12.93 -23.73
N ASP A 350 2.75 -12.61 -22.51
CA ASP A 350 2.99 -13.49 -21.36
C ASP A 350 4.50 -13.80 -21.21
N VAL A 351 5.28 -12.72 -21.04
CA VAL A 351 6.74 -12.76 -21.02
C VAL A 351 7.27 -12.19 -19.71
N PHE A 352 8.17 -12.92 -19.07
CA PHE A 352 8.95 -12.44 -17.94
C PHE A 352 10.40 -12.22 -18.37
N ILE A 353 10.93 -11.02 -18.16
CA ILE A 353 12.31 -10.66 -18.53
C ILE A 353 12.97 -10.05 -17.31
N MET A 354 14.04 -10.69 -16.84
CA MET A 354 14.93 -10.12 -15.85
C MET A 354 16.35 -10.09 -16.38
N ALA A 355 16.96 -8.91 -16.39
CA ALA A 355 18.33 -8.74 -16.84
C ALA A 355 19.06 -7.65 -16.07
N ARG A 356 20.38 -7.56 -16.26
CA ARG A 356 21.14 -6.43 -15.73
C ARG A 356 20.73 -5.13 -16.41
N GLN A 357 20.80 -5.11 -17.74
CA GLN A 357 20.41 -3.97 -18.55
C GLN A 357 19.40 -4.42 -19.59
N ILE A 358 18.26 -3.75 -19.65
CA ILE A 358 17.22 -4.00 -20.64
C ILE A 358 17.15 -2.78 -21.58
N ASN A 359 17.34 -2.99 -22.88
CA ASN A 359 17.21 -1.94 -23.89
C ASN A 359 16.34 -2.42 -25.05
N LEU A 360 15.11 -1.92 -25.05
CA LEU A 360 14.02 -2.37 -25.91
C LEU A 360 13.61 -1.23 -26.82
N ALA A 361 14.40 -0.99 -27.88
CA ALA A 361 14.14 0.04 -28.88
C ALA A 361 13.70 -0.57 -30.23
N GLY A 362 12.50 -0.25 -30.72
CA GLY A 362 12.08 -0.68 -32.07
C GLY A 362 10.57 -0.70 -32.29
N ASN A 363 10.11 -1.39 -33.34
CA ASN A 363 8.68 -1.65 -33.56
C ASN A 363 8.26 -2.90 -32.76
N ILE A 364 7.87 -2.69 -31.50
CA ILE A 364 7.57 -3.75 -30.54
C ILE A 364 6.14 -3.61 -30.02
N THR A 365 5.40 -4.72 -30.01
CA THR A 365 4.14 -4.86 -29.29
C THR A 365 4.36 -5.69 -28.03
N TRP A 366 4.14 -5.06 -26.87
CA TRP A 366 4.16 -5.69 -25.56
C TRP A 366 2.75 -5.97 -25.08
N GLY A 367 2.53 -7.21 -24.69
CA GLY A 367 1.27 -7.75 -24.22
C GLY A 367 0.24 -7.97 -25.32
N GLU A 368 -0.81 -8.70 -24.95
CA GLU A 368 -1.93 -8.98 -25.84
C GLU A 368 -2.92 -7.81 -25.87
N LYS A 369 -3.33 -7.40 -27.08
CA LYS A 369 -4.39 -6.40 -27.23
C LYS A 369 -5.73 -6.99 -26.77
N GLY A 370 -6.39 -6.31 -25.87
CA GLY A 370 -7.68 -6.71 -25.30
C GLY A 370 -7.58 -7.25 -23.87
N THR A 371 -6.39 -7.68 -23.42
CA THR A 371 -6.21 -8.16 -22.04
C THR A 371 -5.93 -7.03 -21.05
N GLN A 372 -5.62 -5.81 -21.53
CA GLN A 372 -5.34 -4.67 -20.66
C GLN A 372 -6.50 -4.28 -19.72
N CYS A 373 -7.72 -4.79 -19.97
CA CYS A 373 -8.90 -4.51 -19.16
C CYS A 373 -9.25 -5.65 -18.20
N LYS A 374 -8.43 -6.70 -18.13
CA LYS A 374 -8.55 -7.71 -17.08
C LYS A 374 -7.92 -7.12 -15.82
N GLU A 375 -8.71 -7.01 -14.77
CA GLU A 375 -8.23 -6.66 -13.43
C GLU A 375 -7.10 -7.62 -13.01
N ASP A 376 -6.12 -7.06 -12.30
CA ASP A 376 -4.99 -7.80 -11.75
C ASP A 376 -4.25 -8.70 -12.76
N HIS A 377 -4.13 -8.26 -14.02
CA HIS A 377 -3.42 -9.05 -15.02
C HIS A 377 -2.39 -8.22 -15.78
N PHE A 378 -1.11 -8.57 -15.57
CA PHE A 378 -0.02 -8.13 -16.43
C PHE A 378 0.48 -9.30 -17.26
N SER A 379 0.67 -9.05 -18.54
CA SER A 379 1.19 -10.04 -19.49
C SER A 379 2.69 -9.89 -19.70
N VAL A 380 3.30 -8.79 -19.26
CA VAL A 380 4.73 -8.56 -19.44
C VAL A 380 5.34 -8.05 -18.15
N TYR A 381 6.42 -8.68 -17.71
CA TYR A 381 7.21 -8.29 -16.56
C TYR A 381 8.63 -7.98 -17.02
N LEU A 382 9.08 -6.74 -16.82
CA LEU A 382 10.40 -6.26 -17.22
C LEU A 382 11.17 -5.81 -15.98
N MET A 383 12.25 -6.50 -15.64
CA MET A 383 13.01 -6.27 -14.41
C MET A 383 14.49 -6.02 -14.74
N GLY A 384 14.90 -4.76 -14.70
CA GLY A 384 16.27 -4.33 -15.01
C GLY A 384 17.05 -3.98 -13.74
N LEU A 385 18.08 -4.75 -13.38
CA LEU A 385 18.85 -4.50 -12.15
C LEU A 385 19.62 -3.18 -12.17
N ASP A 386 20.14 -2.80 -13.33
CA ASP A 386 20.92 -1.59 -13.51
C ASP A 386 20.11 -0.52 -14.27
N SER A 387 19.43 -0.91 -15.34
CA SER A 387 18.61 0.00 -16.16
C SER A 387 17.55 -0.74 -16.99
N LEU A 388 16.44 -0.05 -17.25
CA LEU A 388 15.39 -0.41 -18.19
C LEU A 388 15.14 0.77 -19.13
N SER A 389 15.40 0.57 -20.42
CA SER A 389 15.10 1.51 -21.48
C SER A 389 14.07 0.89 -22.40
N MET A 390 12.96 1.59 -22.62
CA MET A 390 11.95 1.22 -23.59
C MET A 390 11.76 2.37 -24.56
N GLY A 391 11.74 2.05 -25.84
CA GLY A 391 11.39 3.04 -26.84
C GLY A 391 10.97 2.43 -28.14
N GLY A 392 10.37 3.25 -28.99
CA GLY A 392 9.97 2.78 -30.28
C GLY A 392 9.74 3.89 -31.26
N TRP A 393 9.96 3.55 -32.52
CA TRP A 393 9.58 4.37 -33.66
C TRP A 393 8.35 3.76 -34.34
N GLY A 394 7.52 4.61 -34.93
CA GLY A 394 6.36 4.18 -35.70
C GLY A 394 5.07 4.04 -34.89
N ASN A 395 3.96 3.88 -35.60
CA ASN A 395 2.61 4.00 -35.05
C ASN A 395 2.07 2.72 -34.38
N GLU A 396 2.85 1.64 -34.42
CA GLU A 396 2.46 0.29 -34.00
C GLU A 396 3.04 -0.11 -32.63
N VAL A 397 3.97 0.68 -32.10
CA VAL A 397 4.58 0.44 -30.78
C VAL A 397 3.51 0.56 -29.72
N SER A 398 3.26 -0.51 -28.98
CA SER A 398 2.26 -0.50 -27.92
C SER A 398 2.66 -1.36 -26.74
N THR A 399 2.26 -0.94 -25.54
CA THR A 399 2.39 -1.68 -24.29
C THR A 399 1.01 -1.88 -23.68
N ASN A 400 0.67 -3.13 -23.38
CA ASN A 400 -0.64 -3.53 -22.85
C ASN A 400 -0.40 -4.47 -21.65
N GLY A 401 -0.68 -4.02 -20.42
CA GLY A 401 -0.48 -4.86 -19.24
C GLY A 401 1.01 -5.14 -18.99
N VAL A 402 1.81 -4.09 -18.80
CA VAL A 402 3.26 -4.18 -18.57
C VAL A 402 3.63 -3.72 -17.17
N ILE A 403 4.43 -4.52 -16.45
CA ILE A 403 5.16 -4.08 -15.27
C ILE A 403 6.62 -3.84 -15.66
N GLY A 404 7.20 -2.70 -15.28
CA GLY A 404 8.62 -2.44 -15.42
C GLY A 404 9.27 -1.94 -14.14
N ILE A 405 10.31 -2.62 -13.66
CA ILE A 405 10.99 -2.28 -12.42
C ILE A 405 12.48 -2.11 -12.72
N SER A 406 13.02 -0.93 -12.44
CA SER A 406 14.47 -0.71 -12.57
C SER A 406 14.94 0.55 -11.85
N PRO A 407 16.14 0.56 -11.23
CA PRO A 407 16.67 1.77 -10.62
C PRO A 407 16.83 2.95 -11.57
N VAL A 408 16.99 2.68 -12.88
CA VAL A 408 17.07 3.70 -13.93
C VAL A 408 16.07 3.33 -15.02
N LEU A 409 15.02 4.11 -15.17
CA LEU A 409 14.00 3.94 -16.19
C LEU A 409 14.08 5.07 -17.22
N ASN A 410 14.18 4.69 -18.50
CA ASN A 410 14.09 5.60 -19.64
C ASN A 410 12.97 5.11 -20.57
N LEU A 411 11.85 5.83 -20.60
CA LEU A 411 10.84 5.63 -21.63
C LEU A 411 11.05 6.68 -22.71
N GLY A 412 10.71 6.36 -23.96
CA GLY A 412 10.73 7.37 -25.01
C GLY A 412 10.17 6.89 -26.34
N GLY A 413 10.07 7.83 -27.28
CA GLY A 413 9.52 7.58 -28.60
C GLY A 413 7.99 7.48 -28.59
N ASN A 414 7.43 7.17 -29.75
CA ASN A 414 5.98 7.21 -29.98
C ASN A 414 5.30 5.91 -29.50
N MET A 415 5.33 5.69 -28.18
CA MET A 415 4.76 4.50 -27.56
C MET A 415 3.31 4.74 -27.15
N LYS A 416 2.44 3.75 -27.42
CA LYS A 416 1.08 3.70 -26.91
C LYS A 416 0.96 2.78 -25.72
N ALA A 417 0.79 3.33 -24.52
CA ALA A 417 0.74 2.55 -23.29
C ALA A 417 -0.69 2.41 -22.72
N ARG A 418 -0.98 1.23 -22.15
CA ARG A 418 -2.24 0.88 -21.48
C ARG A 418 -1.98 -0.13 -20.36
N ASN A 419 -2.56 0.11 -19.19
CA ASN A 419 -2.39 -0.71 -17.98
C ASN A 419 -0.90 -0.99 -17.70
N VAL A 420 -0.17 0.06 -17.32
CA VAL A 420 1.28 -0.01 -17.12
C VAL A 420 1.66 0.41 -15.72
N TYR A 421 2.50 -0.38 -15.06
CA TYR A 421 3.03 -0.09 -13.73
C TYR A 421 4.55 -0.02 -13.78
N PHE A 422 5.13 1.09 -13.34
CA PHE A 422 6.57 1.29 -13.29
C PHE A 422 7.05 1.71 -11.91
N GLU A 423 8.15 1.11 -11.46
CA GLU A 423 8.89 1.56 -10.29
C GLU A 423 10.35 1.84 -10.62
N THR A 424 10.88 2.95 -10.09
CA THR A 424 12.23 3.38 -10.41
C THR A 424 12.88 4.31 -9.38
N GLY A 425 14.07 4.82 -9.69
CA GLY A 425 14.89 5.65 -8.82
C GLY A 425 15.81 4.82 -7.92
N ARG A 426 16.84 5.47 -7.39
CA ARG A 426 17.73 4.89 -6.38
C ARG A 426 17.41 5.49 -5.04
N ARG A 427 17.14 4.63 -4.05
CA ARG A 427 17.14 5.07 -2.66
C ARG A 427 18.56 5.51 -2.30
N SER A 428 18.71 6.72 -1.82
CA SER A 428 19.98 7.16 -1.25
C SER A 428 20.31 6.29 -0.05
N GLU A 429 21.53 5.76 0.03
CA GLU A 429 21.99 4.89 1.12
C GLU A 429 21.86 5.56 2.51
N ASN A 430 21.78 6.89 2.56
CA ASN A 430 21.62 7.66 3.80
C ASN A 430 20.19 8.14 4.05
N GLY A 431 19.20 7.68 3.27
CA GLY A 431 17.82 8.17 3.35
C GLY A 431 17.63 9.63 2.90
N GLN A 432 18.72 10.36 2.62
CA GLN A 432 18.68 11.70 2.05
C GLN A 432 18.63 11.62 0.53
N THR A 433 17.45 11.82 -0.03
CA THR A 433 17.26 12.01 -1.45
C THR A 433 17.99 13.27 -1.93
N SER A 434 19.13 13.11 -2.61
CA SER A 434 19.86 14.23 -3.19
C SER A 434 19.16 14.72 -4.45
N MET A 435 18.62 15.94 -4.43
CA MET A 435 18.00 16.64 -5.58
C MET A 435 19.00 17.06 -6.69
N GLY A 436 20.12 16.35 -6.89
CA GLY A 436 21.15 16.75 -7.86
C GLY A 436 22.03 15.63 -8.41
N GLY A 437 21.62 14.37 -8.27
CA GLY A 437 22.29 13.22 -8.87
C GLY A 437 21.49 12.66 -10.05
N ASN A 438 22.13 11.83 -10.88
CA ASN A 438 21.57 11.12 -12.05
C ASN A 438 20.43 10.12 -11.73
N ASN A 439 19.63 10.38 -10.68
CA ASN A 439 18.48 9.59 -10.27
C ASN A 439 17.18 10.07 -10.92
N GLU A 440 17.28 10.93 -11.93
CA GLU A 440 16.15 11.41 -12.69
C GLU A 440 15.61 10.27 -13.56
N THR A 441 14.33 9.96 -13.38
CA THR A 441 13.61 9.08 -14.29
C THR A 441 13.12 9.90 -15.46
N SER A 442 13.48 9.52 -16.69
CA SER A 442 12.96 10.19 -17.88
C SER A 442 11.86 9.35 -18.51
N LEU A 443 10.66 9.90 -18.62
CA LEU A 443 9.59 9.28 -19.42
C LEU A 443 9.66 9.64 -20.90
N GLY A 444 10.64 10.48 -21.30
CA GLY A 444 10.81 10.94 -22.67
C GLY A 444 9.64 11.79 -23.16
N GLY A 445 9.62 12.08 -24.47
CA GLY A 445 8.52 12.79 -25.14
C GLY A 445 7.72 11.87 -26.06
N ASP A 446 6.60 12.39 -26.56
CA ASP A 446 5.67 11.73 -27.48
C ASP A 446 5.02 10.44 -26.92
N LEU A 447 4.94 10.30 -25.59
CA LEU A 447 4.23 9.20 -24.95
C LEU A 447 2.71 9.41 -25.09
N SER A 448 2.02 8.49 -25.76
CA SER A 448 0.56 8.58 -25.97
C SER A 448 -0.18 7.50 -25.18
N ILE A 449 -0.70 7.86 -24.03
CA ILE A 449 -1.57 7.02 -23.20
C ILE A 449 -3.01 7.35 -23.53
N ASN A 450 -3.62 6.50 -24.33
CA ASN A 450 -5.06 6.58 -24.61
C ASN A 450 -5.76 5.51 -23.79
N GLY A 451 -6.42 5.96 -22.71
CA GLY A 451 -7.45 5.19 -22.03
C GLY A 451 -8.56 4.79 -23.01
N ASN A 452 -8.85 3.49 -23.07
CA ASN A 452 -10.20 3.05 -23.40
C ASN A 452 -10.99 3.04 -22.07
N ASP A 453 -12.32 3.11 -22.12
CA ASP A 453 -13.22 3.16 -20.95
C ASP A 453 -13.28 1.85 -20.14
N CYS A 454 -12.13 1.29 -19.79
CA CYS A 454 -12.04 0.19 -18.83
C CYS A 454 -12.06 0.81 -17.43
N SER A 455 -13.26 1.06 -16.92
CA SER A 455 -13.53 1.58 -15.59
C SER A 455 -13.33 0.47 -14.55
N PHE A 456 -12.15 0.38 -13.95
CA PHE A 456 -11.98 -0.33 -12.69
C PHE A 456 -11.00 0.42 -11.81
N GLU A 457 -11.30 0.48 -10.52
CA GLU A 457 -10.35 0.91 -9.50
C GLU A 457 -9.25 -0.14 -9.43
N LEU A 458 -7.97 0.27 -9.51
CA LEU A 458 -6.93 -0.54 -8.91
C LEU A 458 -7.22 -0.50 -7.41
N THR A 459 -7.99 -1.46 -6.90
CA THR A 459 -8.26 -1.57 -5.47
C THR A 459 -6.90 -1.62 -4.79
N SER A 460 -6.66 -0.57 -4.01
CA SER A 460 -5.41 -0.27 -3.34
C SER A 460 -4.78 -1.52 -2.72
N HIS A 461 -3.46 -1.65 -2.92
CA HIS A 461 -2.58 -2.72 -2.46
C HIS A 461 -2.54 -3.95 -3.37
N TYR A 462 -1.57 -3.94 -4.28
CA TYR A 462 -0.84 -5.17 -4.55
C TYR A 462 -0.22 -5.63 -3.22
N GLU A 463 -0.98 -6.37 -2.41
CA GLU A 463 -0.40 -7.34 -1.50
C GLU A 463 0.28 -8.39 -2.38
N LEU A 464 1.47 -8.04 -2.86
CA LEU A 464 2.45 -9.04 -3.18
C LEU A 464 2.80 -9.66 -1.83
N ASN A 465 2.08 -10.72 -1.50
CA ASN A 465 2.26 -11.50 -0.29
C ASN A 465 3.63 -12.21 -0.40
N PHE A 466 4.69 -11.45 -0.13
CA PHE A 466 6.09 -11.89 -0.19
C PHE A 466 6.55 -12.56 1.12
N ARG A 467 5.66 -12.66 2.11
CA ARG A 467 5.88 -13.49 3.29
C ARG A 467 5.12 -14.79 3.12
N GLY A 468 5.88 -15.88 3.02
CA GLY A 468 5.35 -17.23 3.13
C GLY A 468 4.80 -17.45 4.53
N ASP A 469 3.54 -17.09 4.74
CA ASP A 469 2.72 -17.67 5.79
C ASP A 469 1.68 -18.61 5.15
N THR A 470 1.49 -19.73 5.85
CA THR A 470 0.98 -21.01 5.39
C THR A 470 -0.47 -21.02 4.89
N GLU A 471 -0.70 -21.85 3.87
CA GLU A 471 -1.96 -22.52 3.44
C GLU A 471 -3.29 -21.84 3.80
N VAL A 472 -3.88 -21.15 2.81
CA VAL A 472 -5.34 -21.03 2.69
C VAL A 472 -5.77 -21.70 1.38
N ASN A 473 -6.40 -22.86 1.50
CA ASN A 473 -7.05 -23.56 0.40
C ASN A 473 -8.32 -22.80 0.00
N GLY A 474 -8.29 -22.12 -1.15
CA GLY A 474 -9.46 -21.48 -1.74
C GLY A 474 -9.16 -21.00 -3.17
N TYR A 475 -9.79 -21.63 -4.15
CA TYR A 475 -9.69 -21.27 -5.57
C TYR A 475 -10.25 -19.87 -5.82
N GLY A 476 -9.43 -18.96 -6.39
CA GLY A 476 -9.91 -17.74 -7.06
C GLY A 476 -9.12 -16.46 -6.75
N ASN A 477 -8.08 -16.19 -7.55
CA ASN A 477 -7.75 -14.90 -8.19
C ASN A 477 -6.27 -14.90 -8.61
N ARG A 478 -6.05 -14.73 -9.92
CA ARG A 478 -4.79 -15.00 -10.64
C ARG A 478 -4.07 -13.69 -10.97
N SER A 479 -3.20 -13.27 -10.08
CA SER A 479 -1.79 -12.99 -10.39
C SER A 479 -1.07 -12.78 -9.05
N ARG A 480 -0.26 -13.78 -8.65
CA ARG A 480 0.59 -13.64 -7.46
C ARG A 480 2.04 -13.81 -7.88
N LEU A 481 2.84 -12.77 -7.72
CA LEU A 481 4.28 -12.93 -7.59
C LEU A 481 4.52 -13.30 -6.12
N MET A 482 4.59 -14.61 -5.85
CA MET A 482 4.88 -15.12 -4.50
C MET A 482 6.38 -15.37 -4.34
N ARG A 483 6.89 -15.16 -3.13
CA ARG A 483 8.25 -15.51 -2.74
C ARG A 483 8.41 -17.03 -2.57
#